data_AF-A0A1I3M864-F1
#
_entry.id   AF-A0A1I3M864-F1
#
_cell.length_a   1.000
_cell.length_b   1.000
_cell.length_c   1.000
_cell.angle_alpha   90.00
_cell.angle_beta   90.00
_cell.angle_gamma   90.00
#
_symmetry.space_group_name_H-M   'P 1'
#
loop_
_entity.id
_entity.type
_entity.pdbx_description
1 polymer ?
#
loop_
_entity_poly.entity_id
_entity_poly.type
_entity_poly.pdbx_seq_one_letter_code
_entity_poly.pdbx_strand_id
1 'polypeptide(L)'
;MSEAHGHPVPDSVESDPAALNSAEDLDEDRLRVDPLEEGIEPPERYAFSDGFGTTPNEEREGKPLEDRLREERPDVQPEDPDQPTTATTPAEQLDETVDDESGAPTTLVDEDAESSNGVDSVEENQNADKPGGSVAETFRTPPTRPE
;
A
#
# COMPACT_ATOMS: atom_id res chain seq x y z
N MET A 1 25.67 8.07 15.02
CA MET A 1 26.79 7.28 14.48
C MET A 1 26.42 6.99 13.03
N SER A 2 27.02 7.69 12.08
CA SER A 2 26.75 7.47 10.66
C SER A 2 27.44 6.18 10.27
N GLU A 3 26.66 5.14 10.04
CA GLU A 3 27.14 3.88 9.49
C GLU A 3 27.52 4.17 8.03
N ALA A 4 28.80 4.48 7.83
CA ALA A 4 29.38 4.52 6.51
C ALA A 4 29.21 3.13 5.93
N HIS A 5 28.27 2.96 5.00
CA HIS A 5 28.20 1.80 4.15
C HIS A 5 29.48 1.80 3.31
N GLY A 6 30.54 1.23 3.86
CA GLY A 6 31.77 0.96 3.14
C GLY A 6 31.39 0.04 2.00
N HIS A 7 31.51 0.53 0.77
CA HIS A 7 31.33 -0.32 -0.39
C HIS A 7 32.28 -1.51 -0.23
N PRO A 8 31.78 -2.75 -0.39
CA PRO A 8 32.64 -3.92 -0.30
C PRO A 8 33.81 -3.74 -1.27
N VAL A 9 35.01 -4.12 -0.82
CA VAL A 9 36.18 -4.13 -1.71
C VAL A 9 35.86 -5.08 -2.85
N PRO A 10 35.97 -4.66 -4.12
CA PRO A 10 35.62 -5.51 -5.25
C PRO A 10 36.47 -6.77 -5.21
N ASP A 11 35.83 -7.92 -5.43
CA ASP A 11 36.55 -9.19 -5.49
C ASP A 11 37.37 -9.26 -6.79
N SER A 12 38.26 -10.24 -6.88
CA SER A 12 39.23 -10.38 -7.97
C SER A 12 38.55 -10.47 -9.36
N VAL A 13 37.33 -11.01 -9.42
CA VAL A 13 36.52 -11.11 -10.65
C VAL A 13 36.01 -9.74 -11.10
N GLU A 14 35.65 -8.86 -10.16
CA GLU A 14 35.12 -7.52 -10.43
C GLU A 14 36.22 -6.52 -10.82
N SER A 15 37.50 -6.91 -10.69
CA SER A 15 38.66 -6.10 -11.07
C SER A 15 39.45 -6.67 -12.26
N ASP A 16 39.17 -7.91 -12.69
CA ASP A 16 39.86 -8.53 -13.81
C ASP A 16 39.24 -8.07 -15.14
N PRO A 17 40.00 -7.40 -16.02
CA PRO A 17 39.48 -6.91 -17.30
C PRO A 17 38.97 -8.03 -18.21
N ALA A 18 39.52 -9.25 -18.12
CA ALA A 18 39.05 -10.37 -18.93
C ALA A 18 37.68 -10.88 -18.45
N ALA A 19 37.48 -10.93 -17.14
CA ALA A 19 36.21 -11.30 -16.51
C ALA A 19 35.13 -10.26 -16.79
N LEU A 20 35.44 -8.96 -16.63
CA LEU A 20 34.53 -7.86 -16.95
C LEU A 20 34.11 -7.88 -18.43
N ASN A 21 35.05 -8.13 -19.34
CA ASN A 21 34.75 -8.20 -20.77
C ASN A 21 33.81 -9.37 -21.11
N SER A 22 34.02 -10.53 -20.46
CA SER A 22 33.19 -11.73 -20.63
C SER A 22 31.80 -11.57 -20.02
N ALA A 23 31.67 -10.81 -18.92
CA ALA A 23 30.38 -10.53 -18.29
C ALA A 23 29.52 -9.66 -19.21
N GLU A 24 30.09 -8.60 -19.78
CA GLU A 24 29.33 -7.73 -20.68
C GLU A 24 28.97 -8.39 -22.02
N ASP A 25 29.67 -9.45 -22.43
CA ASP A 25 29.27 -10.29 -23.57
C ASP A 25 27.96 -11.06 -23.34
N LEU A 26 27.54 -11.20 -22.08
CA LEU A 26 26.26 -11.80 -21.69
C LEU A 26 25.15 -10.77 -21.49
N ASP A 27 25.43 -9.48 -21.67
CA ASP A 27 24.40 -8.44 -21.61
C ASP A 27 23.44 -8.57 -22.80
N GLU A 28 22.21 -8.16 -22.57
CA GLU A 28 21.07 -8.28 -23.48
C GLU A 28 21.32 -7.57 -24.82
N ASP A 29 21.99 -6.41 -24.78
CA ASP A 29 22.34 -5.62 -25.95
C ASP A 29 23.39 -6.32 -26.83
N ARG A 30 24.35 -7.03 -26.25
CA ARG A 30 25.36 -7.82 -26.96
C ARG A 30 24.81 -9.15 -27.45
N LEU A 31 24.00 -9.84 -26.64
CA LEU A 31 23.30 -11.06 -27.02
C LEU A 31 22.20 -10.80 -28.06
N ARG A 32 21.78 -9.54 -28.23
CA ARG A 32 20.66 -9.10 -29.07
C ARG A 32 19.36 -9.82 -28.72
N VAL A 33 19.18 -10.08 -27.44
CA VAL A 33 17.97 -10.68 -26.89
C VAL A 33 17.22 -9.55 -26.17
N ASP A 34 15.95 -9.37 -26.47
CA ASP A 34 15.08 -8.49 -25.67
C ASP A 34 14.49 -9.33 -24.52
N PRO A 35 14.75 -9.01 -23.25
CA PRO A 35 14.12 -9.70 -22.12
C PRO A 35 12.59 -9.67 -22.17
N LEU A 36 12.02 -8.66 -22.84
CA LEU A 36 10.59 -8.53 -23.03
C LEU A 36 10.05 -9.44 -24.14
N GLU A 37 10.90 -9.99 -25.00
CA GLU A 37 10.51 -10.94 -26.05
C GLU A 37 10.23 -12.34 -25.48
N GLU A 38 10.95 -12.76 -24.44
CA GLU A 38 10.62 -13.96 -23.63
C GLU A 38 9.78 -13.61 -22.38
N GLY A 39 9.38 -12.33 -22.23
CA GLY A 39 8.53 -11.91 -21.14
C GLY A 39 7.28 -12.77 -21.04
N ILE A 40 6.86 -13.10 -19.80
CA ILE A 40 5.60 -13.81 -19.56
C ILE A 40 4.49 -12.98 -20.17
N GLU A 41 3.93 -13.43 -21.30
CA GLU A 41 2.76 -12.81 -21.89
C GLU A 41 1.63 -12.95 -20.87
N PRO A 42 1.08 -11.83 -20.34
CA PRO A 42 -0.04 -11.92 -19.43
C PRO A 42 -1.19 -12.63 -20.15
N PRO A 43 -2.04 -13.38 -19.43
CA PRO A 43 -3.10 -14.14 -20.05
C PRO A 43 -3.91 -13.28 -21.02
N GLU A 44 -4.07 -13.76 -22.26
CA GLU A 44 -5.02 -13.16 -23.20
C GLU A 44 -6.37 -13.11 -22.49
N ARG A 45 -6.96 -11.91 -22.37
CA ARG A 45 -8.19 -11.63 -21.60
C ARG A 45 -7.98 -11.62 -20.09
N TYR A 46 -7.15 -10.69 -19.63
CA TYR A 46 -7.26 -10.19 -18.25
C TYR A 46 -8.74 -9.91 -17.92
N ALA A 47 -9.32 -10.75 -17.06
CA ALA A 47 -10.61 -10.50 -16.49
C ALA A 47 -10.41 -9.51 -15.37
N PHE A 48 -11.03 -8.36 -15.51
CA PHE A 48 -11.08 -7.37 -14.44
C PHE A 48 -11.69 -7.98 -13.17
N SER A 49 -11.22 -7.54 -12.00
CA SER A 49 -11.74 -8.01 -10.72
C SER A 49 -13.23 -7.70 -10.63
N ASP A 50 -14.04 -8.69 -10.27
CA ASP A 50 -15.46 -8.56 -9.97
C ASP A 50 -15.74 -8.43 -8.46
N GLY A 51 -14.69 -8.08 -7.70
CA GLY A 51 -14.78 -7.86 -6.26
C GLY A 51 -15.62 -6.65 -5.84
N PHE A 52 -15.72 -6.44 -4.53
CA PHE A 52 -16.39 -5.27 -3.97
C PHE A 52 -15.51 -4.02 -4.07
N GLY A 53 -16.10 -2.86 -4.33
CA GLY A 53 -15.39 -1.58 -4.40
C GLY A 53 -15.02 -1.20 -5.83
N THR A 54 -15.74 -1.76 -6.80
CA THR A 54 -15.46 -1.57 -8.22
C THR A 54 -16.45 -0.65 -8.90
N THR A 55 -17.50 -0.26 -8.17
CA THR A 55 -18.46 0.76 -8.58
C THR A 55 -18.44 1.96 -7.62
N PRO A 56 -18.76 3.18 -8.10
CA PRO A 56 -18.83 4.36 -7.23
C PRO A 56 -19.82 4.22 -6.08
N ASN A 57 -20.83 3.35 -6.20
CA ASN A 57 -21.77 3.12 -5.10
C ASN A 57 -21.12 2.32 -3.97
N GLU A 58 -20.43 1.24 -4.33
CA GLU A 58 -19.72 0.37 -3.39
C GLU A 58 -18.60 1.12 -2.66
N GLU A 59 -17.86 1.99 -3.34
CA GLU A 59 -16.82 2.81 -2.68
C GLU A 59 -17.40 3.74 -1.61
N ARG A 60 -18.58 4.34 -1.88
CA ARG A 60 -19.26 5.23 -0.92
C ARG A 60 -19.86 4.50 0.26
N GLU A 61 -20.49 3.37 0.00
CA GLU A 61 -21.17 2.58 1.03
C GLU A 61 -20.18 1.75 1.85
N GLY A 62 -19.07 1.35 1.22
CA GLY A 62 -18.10 0.43 1.79
C GLY A 62 -18.64 -1.00 1.89
N LYS A 63 -17.72 -1.96 2.08
CA LYS A 63 -18.08 -3.37 2.21
C LYS A 63 -18.79 -3.61 3.54
N PRO A 64 -19.91 -4.37 3.58
CA PRO A 64 -20.58 -4.67 4.83
C PRO A 64 -19.64 -5.40 5.80
N LEU A 65 -19.77 -5.09 7.10
CA LEU A 65 -18.88 -5.61 8.14
C LEU A 65 -18.88 -7.15 8.17
N GLU A 66 -20.04 -7.77 8.02
CA GLU A 66 -20.20 -9.23 8.00
C GLU A 66 -19.34 -9.91 6.91
N ASP A 67 -19.24 -9.29 5.73
CA ASP A 67 -18.45 -9.85 4.63
C ASP A 67 -16.96 -9.69 4.88
N ARG A 68 -16.53 -8.59 5.51
CA ARG A 68 -15.14 -8.40 5.94
C ARG A 68 -14.74 -9.42 6.99
N LEU A 69 -15.58 -9.63 8.01
CA LEU A 69 -15.33 -10.62 9.07
C LEU A 69 -15.26 -12.06 8.54
N ARG A 70 -16.02 -12.39 7.49
CA ARG A 70 -15.98 -13.72 6.88
C ARG A 70 -14.68 -13.98 6.09
N GLU A 71 -14.02 -12.93 5.61
CA GLU A 71 -12.74 -13.03 4.91
C GLU A 71 -11.56 -13.08 5.87
N GLU A 72 -11.71 -12.51 7.06
CA GLU A 72 -10.69 -12.53 8.10
C GLU A 72 -10.58 -13.92 8.74
N ARG A 73 -9.33 -14.34 8.98
CA ARG A 73 -9.02 -15.51 9.80
C ARG A 73 -8.76 -15.02 11.23
N PRO A 74 -9.41 -15.59 12.26
CA PRO A 74 -9.08 -15.27 13.64
C PRO A 74 -7.62 -15.61 13.96
N ASP A 75 -6.88 -14.64 14.48
CA ASP A 75 -5.49 -14.82 14.91
C ASP A 75 -5.41 -15.61 16.23
N VAL A 76 -6.44 -15.47 17.07
CA VAL A 76 -6.57 -16.18 18.34
C VAL A 76 -7.58 -17.32 18.21
N GLN A 77 -7.32 -18.40 18.95
CA GLN A 77 -8.31 -19.46 19.07
C GLN A 77 -9.49 -18.97 19.92
N PRO A 78 -10.71 -19.43 19.62
CA PRO A 78 -11.84 -19.16 20.49
C PRO A 78 -11.53 -19.66 21.90
N GLU A 79 -11.85 -18.86 22.91
CA GLU A 79 -11.72 -19.25 24.31
C GLU A 79 -12.51 -20.53 24.61
N ASP A 80 -11.92 -21.41 25.43
CA ASP A 80 -12.62 -22.58 25.95
C ASP A 80 -13.70 -22.08 26.93
N PRO A 81 -14.99 -22.35 26.69
CA PRO A 81 -16.06 -21.89 27.57
C PRO A 81 -15.96 -22.47 28.99
N ASP A 82 -15.25 -23.58 29.18
CA ASP A 82 -15.03 -24.19 30.49
C ASP A 82 -13.82 -23.60 31.23
N GLN A 83 -13.01 -22.75 30.56
CA GLN A 83 -11.89 -22.07 31.19
C GLN A 83 -12.38 -20.84 31.97
N PRO A 84 -12.11 -20.75 33.29
CA PRO A 84 -12.54 -19.61 34.09
C PRO A 84 -11.83 -18.33 33.63
N THR A 85 -12.62 -17.34 33.22
CA THR A 85 -12.16 -15.99 32.88
C THR A 85 -12.21 -15.09 34.10
N THR A 86 -11.52 -13.94 34.05
CA THR A 86 -11.60 -12.90 35.08
C THR A 86 -13.02 -12.37 35.28
N ALA A 87 -13.85 -12.38 34.23
CA ALA A 87 -15.25 -11.96 34.29
C ALA A 87 -16.15 -12.97 35.03
N THR A 88 -15.82 -14.26 35.01
CA THR A 88 -16.62 -15.33 35.65
C THR A 88 -16.07 -15.73 37.03
N THR A 89 -14.82 -15.40 37.32
CA THR A 89 -14.16 -15.76 38.59
C THR A 89 -14.61 -14.83 39.74
N PRO A 90 -15.11 -15.35 40.87
CA PRO A 90 -15.45 -14.54 42.04
C PRO A 90 -14.24 -13.77 42.59
N ALA A 91 -14.48 -12.55 43.10
CA ALA A 91 -13.42 -11.65 43.54
C ALA A 91 -12.50 -12.23 44.63
N GLU A 92 -12.98 -13.12 45.50
CA GLU A 92 -12.13 -13.75 46.53
C GLU A 92 -11.15 -14.78 45.97
N GLN A 93 -11.31 -15.19 44.71
CA GLN A 93 -10.44 -16.15 44.02
C GLN A 93 -9.49 -15.46 43.03
N LEU A 94 -9.59 -14.15 42.88
CA LEU A 94 -8.64 -13.35 42.11
C LEU A 94 -7.40 -13.09 42.97
N ASP A 95 -6.23 -13.45 42.46
CA ASP A 95 -4.94 -13.12 43.08
C ASP A 95 -4.39 -11.81 42.50
N GLU A 96 -3.51 -11.13 43.24
CA GLU A 96 -2.87 -9.86 42.85
C GLU A 96 -1.83 -10.01 41.73
N THR A 97 -1.60 -11.23 41.24
CA THR A 97 -0.64 -11.56 40.18
C THR A 97 -1.27 -11.59 38.77
N VAL A 98 -2.53 -11.20 38.60
CA VAL A 98 -3.25 -11.25 37.31
C VAL A 98 -2.78 -10.19 36.30
N ASP A 99 -1.99 -9.19 36.74
CA ASP A 99 -1.52 -8.09 35.89
C ASP A 99 -0.28 -8.41 35.03
N ASP A 100 0.22 -9.65 35.02
CA ASP A 100 1.31 -10.08 34.14
C ASP A 100 0.75 -11.04 33.07
N GLU A 101 0.87 -10.68 31.80
CA GLU A 101 0.66 -11.53 30.61
C GLU A 101 -0.75 -11.81 30.03
N SER A 102 -1.69 -10.86 30.08
CA SER A 102 -2.70 -10.74 29.01
C SER A 102 -2.41 -9.51 28.15
N GLY A 103 -1.96 -9.73 26.91
CA GLY A 103 -1.63 -8.67 25.95
C GLY A 103 -2.71 -7.58 25.92
N ALA A 104 -2.37 -6.41 26.45
CA ALA A 104 -3.28 -5.29 26.55
C ALA A 104 -3.72 -4.84 25.15
N PRO A 105 -5.02 -4.58 24.90
CA PRO A 105 -5.38 -3.70 23.80
C PRO A 105 -4.84 -2.31 24.15
N THR A 106 -3.85 -1.84 23.40
CA THR A 106 -3.41 -0.45 23.47
C THR A 106 -4.60 0.44 23.09
N THR A 107 -5.24 1.08 24.07
CA THR A 107 -6.15 2.21 23.82
C THR A 107 -5.32 3.32 23.15
N LEU A 108 -5.59 3.58 21.87
CA LEU A 108 -5.10 4.77 21.20
C LEU A 108 -5.77 5.97 21.87
N VAL A 109 -4.97 6.80 22.53
CA VAL A 109 -5.41 8.13 22.94
C VAL A 109 -5.30 9.00 21.70
N ASP A 110 -6.42 9.57 21.24
CA ASP A 110 -6.41 10.61 20.20
C ASP A 110 -5.82 11.91 20.81
N GLU A 111 -4.49 12.01 20.82
CA GLU A 111 -3.74 13.19 21.29
C GLU A 111 -3.36 14.12 20.12
N ASP A 112 -4.31 14.57 19.30
CA ASP A 112 -4.03 15.66 18.34
C ASP A 112 -5.29 16.48 17.98
N ALA A 113 -6.13 16.72 18.98
CA ALA A 113 -7.01 17.89 18.95
C ALA A 113 -6.21 19.12 19.44
N GLU A 114 -6.05 20.10 18.55
CA GLU A 114 -5.72 21.51 18.81
C GLU A 114 -4.23 21.91 18.78
N SER A 115 -3.71 22.20 17.57
CA SER A 115 -2.74 23.28 17.41
C SER A 115 -3.17 24.23 16.30
N SER A 116 -4.14 25.08 16.64
CA SER A 116 -4.36 26.35 15.96
C SER A 116 -3.13 27.24 16.15
N ASN A 117 -2.30 27.41 15.13
CA ASN A 117 -1.54 28.63 14.91
C ASN A 117 -1.24 28.78 13.43
N GLY A 118 -1.72 29.90 12.88
CA GLY A 118 -1.69 30.18 11.45
C GLY A 118 -0.29 30.44 10.92
N VAL A 119 -0.08 29.99 9.70
CA VAL A 119 0.88 30.58 8.78
C VAL A 119 0.14 30.97 7.51
N ASP A 120 0.32 32.24 7.20
CA ASP A 120 -0.24 32.99 6.09
C ASP A 120 0.32 32.52 4.74
N SER A 121 -0.55 32.59 3.72
CA SER A 121 -0.26 32.66 2.28
C SER A 121 0.22 31.40 1.53
N VAL A 122 -0.73 30.76 0.84
CA VAL A 122 -0.60 30.41 -0.60
C VAL A 122 -1.96 30.52 -1.27
N GLU A 123 -1.97 31.21 -2.40
CA GLU A 123 -3.13 31.67 -3.14
C GLU A 123 -4.12 30.55 -3.49
N GLU A 124 -5.38 30.88 -3.24
CA GLU A 124 -6.59 30.30 -3.81
C GLU A 124 -6.43 30.04 -5.32
N ASN A 125 -6.90 28.87 -5.78
CA ASN A 125 -7.24 28.52 -7.17
C ASN A 125 -6.36 27.49 -7.92
N GLN A 126 -6.00 26.36 -7.29
CA GLN A 126 -5.69 25.14 -8.03
C GLN A 126 -6.97 24.43 -8.46
N ASN A 127 -7.35 24.64 -9.73
CA ASN A 127 -8.49 24.04 -10.42
C ASN A 127 -8.24 22.54 -10.71
N ALA A 128 -8.16 21.69 -9.69
CA ALA A 128 -7.98 20.25 -9.87
C ALA A 128 -9.24 19.52 -10.39
N ASP A 129 -10.42 20.16 -10.34
CA ASP A 129 -11.71 19.52 -10.70
C ASP A 129 -12.14 19.71 -12.17
N LYS A 130 -11.23 20.11 -13.07
CA LYS A 130 -11.52 20.19 -14.51
C LYS A 130 -10.68 19.17 -15.29
N PRO A 131 -11.24 18.00 -15.65
CA PRO A 131 -10.63 17.18 -16.70
C PRO A 131 -10.85 17.90 -18.04
N GLY A 132 -9.87 18.68 -18.46
CA GLY A 132 -9.95 19.45 -19.70
C GLY A 132 -8.99 20.62 -19.70
N GLY A 133 -7.70 20.35 -19.90
CA GLY A 133 -6.75 21.39 -20.28
C GLY A 133 -7.22 22.12 -21.54
N SER A 134 -6.73 23.35 -21.75
CA SER A 134 -7.09 24.30 -22.81
C SER A 134 -7.08 23.77 -24.26
N VAL A 135 -6.62 22.54 -24.49
CA VAL A 135 -6.67 21.82 -25.77
C VAL A 135 -8.10 21.31 -26.08
N ALA A 136 -8.91 20.97 -25.08
CA ALA A 136 -10.25 20.39 -25.28
C ALA A 136 -11.31 21.41 -25.75
N GLU A 137 -11.13 22.70 -25.44
CA GLU A 137 -12.07 23.78 -25.79
C GLU A 137 -12.16 23.96 -27.32
N THR A 138 -11.03 23.85 -28.03
CA THR A 138 -10.95 24.08 -29.48
C THR A 138 -11.80 23.10 -30.30
N PHE A 139 -12.08 21.89 -29.80
CA PHE A 139 -12.89 20.90 -30.50
C PHE A 139 -14.40 21.03 -30.24
N ARG A 140 -14.84 21.84 -29.26
CA ARG A 140 -16.26 21.94 -28.88
C ARG A 140 -17.03 23.03 -29.61
N THR A 141 -16.35 24.01 -30.19
CA THR A 141 -16.99 25.10 -30.94
C THR A 141 -17.03 24.75 -32.43
N PRO A 142 -18.20 24.49 -33.03
CA PRO A 142 -18.29 24.35 -34.48
C PRO A 142 -17.97 25.68 -35.17
N PRO A 143 -17.29 25.69 -36.33
CA PRO A 143 -16.99 26.93 -37.03
C PRO A 143 -18.30 27.63 -37.43
N THR A 144 -18.43 28.90 -37.04
CA THR A 144 -19.51 29.77 -37.52
C THR A 144 -19.37 29.93 -39.04
N ARG A 145 -20.39 29.51 -39.79
CA ARG A 145 -20.44 29.70 -41.24
C ARG A 145 -20.54 31.22 -41.53
N PRO A 146 -19.62 31.82 -42.29
CA PRO A 146 -19.80 33.18 -42.77
C PRO A 146 -20.90 33.22 -43.86
N GLU A 147 -21.68 34.30 -43.88
CA GLU A 147 -22.70 34.58 -44.91
C GLU A 147 -22.09 34.83 -46.30
#